data_AF-A0AAD9Y524-F1
#
_entry.id   AF-A0AAD9Y524-F1
#
_cell.length_a   1.000
_cell.length_b   1.000
_cell.length_c   1.000
_cell.angle_alpha   90.00
_cell.angle_beta   90.00
_cell.angle_gamma   90.00
#
_symmetry.space_group_name_H-M   'P 1'
#
loop_
_entity.id
_entity.type
_entity.pdbx_description
1 polymer ?
#
loop_
_entity_poly.entity_id
_entity_poly.type
_entity_poly.pdbx_seq_one_letter_code
_entity_poly.pdbx_strand_id
1 'polypeptide(L)'
;MTDTATANKAYFNKLAAEYDSKYEKTILQLEREIRKRKDFIGVDWVDEDDDDEFEDERDEDSGKPAAAETNPATDSRPVRLLDYACGTGLISRALAQFTTHCVGIDISENMVAAYNARAENQVSQSFLSLVCSFALTHRRNPKS
;
A
#
# COMPACT_ATOMS: atom_id res chain seq x y z
N MET A 1 -29.78 15.26 17.44
CA MET A 1 -28.55 14.51 17.78
C MET A 1 -27.84 14.22 16.48
N THR A 2 -26.64 14.75 16.27
CA THR A 2 -25.75 14.27 15.21
C THR A 2 -25.37 12.83 15.53
N ASP A 3 -25.42 11.94 14.54
CA ASP A 3 -24.94 10.58 14.75
C ASP A 3 -23.41 10.57 14.95
N THR A 4 -22.90 9.55 15.63
CA THR A 4 -21.49 9.44 16.01
C THR A 4 -20.56 9.41 14.81
N ALA A 5 -20.95 8.79 13.69
CA ALA A 5 -20.12 8.73 12.50
C ALA A 5 -19.99 10.12 11.84
N THR A 6 -21.09 10.88 11.78
CA THR A 6 -21.09 12.26 11.30
C THR A 6 -20.19 13.15 12.17
N ALA A 7 -20.26 13.03 13.50
CA ALA A 7 -19.42 13.79 14.41
C ALA A 7 -17.93 13.44 14.26
N ASN A 8 -17.60 12.15 14.15
CA ASN A 8 -16.23 11.68 13.96
C ASN A 8 -15.67 12.15 12.61
N LYS A 9 -16.46 12.01 11.53
CA LYS A 9 -16.09 12.51 10.21
C LYS A 9 -15.74 14.00 10.26
N ALA A 10 -16.59 14.83 10.86
CA ALA A 10 -16.34 16.27 10.97
C ALA A 10 -15.06 16.58 11.77
N TYR A 11 -14.81 15.86 12.86
CA TYR A 11 -13.60 16.01 13.66
C TYR A 11 -12.34 15.69 12.85
N PHE A 12 -12.28 14.53 12.19
CA PHE A 12 -11.10 14.12 11.41
C PHE A 12 -10.94 14.97 10.14
N ASN A 13 -12.02 15.42 9.51
CA ASN A 13 -11.95 16.36 8.39
C ASN A 13 -11.26 17.67 8.80
N LYS A 14 -11.57 18.20 9.98
CA LYS A 14 -10.91 19.41 10.50
C LYS A 14 -9.45 19.15 10.88
N LEU A 15 -9.17 18.00 11.49
CA LEU A 15 -7.83 17.65 11.99
C LEU A 15 -6.82 17.36 10.86
N ALA A 16 -7.28 16.94 9.68
CA ALA A 16 -6.42 16.44 8.59
C ALA A 16 -5.21 17.34 8.26
N ALA A 17 -5.40 18.66 8.20
CA ALA A 17 -4.33 19.61 7.86
C ALA A 17 -3.18 19.66 8.89
N GLU A 18 -3.47 19.33 10.14
CA GLU A 18 -2.51 19.38 11.26
C GLU A 18 -2.13 17.97 11.75
N TYR A 19 -2.78 16.92 11.23
CA TYR A 19 -2.66 15.56 11.77
C TYR A 19 -1.20 15.11 11.83
N ASP A 20 -0.48 15.28 10.73
CA ASP A 20 0.89 14.81 10.62
C ASP A 20 1.90 15.61 11.42
N SER A 21 1.80 16.93 11.42
CA SER A 21 2.67 17.76 12.25
C SER A 21 2.42 17.50 13.74
N LYS A 22 1.16 17.28 14.11
CA LYS A 22 0.77 16.96 15.49
C LYS A 22 1.30 15.60 15.96
N TYR A 23 1.31 14.59 15.09
CA TYR A 23 1.66 13.21 15.45
C TYR A 23 3.01 12.73 14.89
N GLU A 24 3.80 13.60 14.26
CA GLU A 24 5.05 13.29 13.54
C GLU A 24 5.92 12.23 14.23
N LYS A 25 6.29 12.47 15.50
CA LYS A 25 7.17 11.56 16.26
C LYS A 25 6.57 10.17 16.40
N THR A 26 5.28 10.09 16.68
CA THR A 26 4.56 8.82 16.83
C THR A 26 4.44 8.12 15.49
N ILE A 27 4.16 8.86 14.41
CA ILE A 27 4.09 8.31 13.05
C ILE A 27 5.42 7.64 12.68
N LEU A 28 6.55 8.34 12.85
CA LEU A 28 7.88 7.81 12.52
C LEU A 28 8.24 6.56 13.34
N GLN A 29 7.85 6.52 14.63
CA GLN A 29 8.06 5.34 15.46
C GLN A 29 7.23 4.15 14.98
N LEU A 30 5.96 4.39 14.64
CA LEU A 30 5.06 3.34 14.13
C LEU A 30 5.56 2.78 12.81
N GLU A 31 5.95 3.64 11.86
CA GLU A 31 6.47 3.18 10.56
C GLU A 31 7.68 2.26 10.71
N ARG A 32 8.61 2.62 11.59
CA ARG A 32 9.79 1.80 11.88
C ARG A 32 9.39 0.44 12.43
N GLU A 33 8.50 0.39 13.42
CA GLU A 33 8.09 -0.86 14.04
C GLU A 33 7.23 -1.73 13.11
N ILE A 34 6.38 -1.13 12.28
CA ILE A 34 5.58 -1.83 11.27
C ILE A 34 6.51 -2.51 10.26
N ARG A 35 7.48 -1.78 9.70
CA ARG A 35 8.45 -2.34 8.75
C ARG A 35 9.26 -3.46 9.37
N LYS A 36 9.76 -3.24 10.60
CA LYS A 36 10.54 -4.23 11.35
C LYS A 36 9.76 -5.52 11.64
N ARG A 37 8.44 -5.44 11.74
CA ARG A 37 7.58 -6.57 12.12
C ARG A 37 6.61 -6.98 11.01
N LYS A 38 6.87 -6.60 9.75
CA LYS A 38 5.96 -6.89 8.62
C LYS A 38 5.62 -8.38 8.52
N ASP A 39 6.56 -9.26 8.87
CA ASP A 39 6.40 -10.71 8.78
C ASP A 39 5.37 -11.27 9.79
N PHE A 40 4.97 -10.49 10.80
CA PHE A 40 3.87 -10.84 11.70
C PHE A 40 2.53 -11.03 10.95
N ILE A 41 2.35 -10.36 9.81
CA ILE A 41 1.13 -10.45 8.99
C ILE A 41 1.06 -11.80 8.23
N GLY A 42 2.18 -12.54 8.14
CA GLY A 42 2.22 -13.87 7.53
C GLY A 42 2.00 -13.87 6.02
N VAL A 43 2.36 -12.77 5.36
CA VAL A 43 2.24 -12.59 3.90
C VAL A 43 3.62 -12.76 3.27
N ASP A 44 3.63 -13.39 2.10
CA ASP A 44 4.79 -13.47 1.21
C ASP A 44 4.94 -12.10 0.52
N TRP A 45 5.86 -11.29 1.01
CA TRP A 45 6.04 -9.90 0.58
C TRP A 45 6.81 -9.82 -0.74
N VAL A 46 6.73 -8.69 -1.45
CA VAL A 46 7.64 -8.43 -2.56
C VAL A 46 9.03 -8.10 -1.99
N ASP A 47 10.07 -8.81 -2.44
CA ASP A 47 11.45 -8.56 -2.05
C ASP A 47 12.04 -7.38 -2.84
N GLU A 48 12.94 -6.61 -2.22
CA GLU A 48 13.59 -5.45 -2.85
C GLU A 48 14.84 -5.84 -3.68
N ASP A 49 15.27 -7.11 -3.62
CA ASP A 49 16.58 -7.57 -4.11
C ASP A 49 16.56 -8.21 -5.53
N ASP A 50 15.46 -8.13 -6.28
CA ASP A 50 15.41 -8.55 -7.70
C ASP A 50 16.05 -7.51 -8.67
N ASP A 51 17.07 -6.78 -8.21
CA ASP A 51 18.01 -6.10 -9.11
C ASP A 51 19.05 -7.16 -9.52
N ASP A 52 18.79 -7.84 -10.65
CA ASP A 52 19.60 -8.92 -11.25
C ASP A 52 21.12 -8.69 -11.14
N GLU A 53 21.73 -9.13 -10.04
CA GLU A 53 23.18 -9.23 -9.91
C GLU A 53 23.61 -10.45 -10.74
N PHE A 54 24.09 -10.16 -11.95
CA PHE A 54 24.66 -11.12 -12.87
C PHE A 54 25.92 -11.74 -12.24
N GLU A 55 25.74 -12.78 -11.42
CA GLU A 55 26.85 -13.59 -10.93
C GLU A 55 27.07 -14.80 -11.86
N ASP A 56 28.01 -14.59 -12.79
CA ASP A 56 28.78 -15.66 -13.42
C ASP A 56 29.42 -16.53 -12.33
N GLU A 57 29.03 -17.80 -12.18
CA GLU A 57 29.99 -18.80 -11.66
C GLU A 57 29.70 -20.24 -12.13
N ARG A 58 30.77 -20.81 -12.70
CA ARG A 58 30.87 -22.17 -13.22
C ARG A 58 31.07 -23.14 -12.07
N ASP A 59 30.38 -24.28 -12.09
CA ASP A 59 31.01 -25.53 -11.68
C ASP A 59 30.38 -26.74 -12.38
N GLU A 60 31.22 -27.47 -13.11
CA GLU A 60 30.93 -28.73 -13.80
C GLU A 60 31.19 -29.90 -12.84
N ASP A 61 30.17 -30.69 -12.47
CA ASP A 61 30.32 -32.16 -12.39
C ASP A 61 28.97 -32.88 -12.21
N SER A 62 28.88 -34.05 -12.84
CA SER A 62 27.92 -35.15 -12.73
C SER A 62 26.64 -35.08 -13.61
N GLY A 63 26.46 -36.13 -14.42
CA GLY A 63 25.64 -36.11 -15.62
C GLY A 63 24.22 -36.71 -15.55
N LYS A 64 23.31 -36.02 -16.27
CA LYS A 64 22.15 -36.45 -17.09
C LYS A 64 20.94 -37.20 -16.43
N PRO A 65 19.69 -37.10 -16.97
CA PRO A 65 19.28 -36.42 -18.20
C PRO A 65 18.10 -35.43 -18.10
N ALA A 66 18.05 -34.58 -19.14
CA ALA A 66 17.01 -33.60 -19.42
C ALA A 66 15.60 -34.20 -19.57
N ALA A 67 14.65 -33.69 -18.79
CA ALA A 67 13.26 -33.54 -19.18
C ALA A 67 12.53 -32.59 -18.21
N ALA A 68 11.90 -31.58 -18.79
CA ALA A 68 11.01 -30.57 -18.18
C ALA A 68 11.70 -29.49 -17.33
N GLU A 69 12.43 -28.64 -18.03
CA GLU A 69 12.44 -27.20 -17.73
C GLU A 69 11.01 -26.68 -17.62
N THR A 70 10.62 -26.35 -16.40
CA THR A 70 9.78 -25.17 -16.17
C THR A 70 10.53 -24.36 -15.14
N ASN A 71 11.32 -23.38 -15.57
CA ASN A 71 11.56 -22.21 -14.74
C ASN A 71 10.19 -21.52 -14.65
N PRO A 72 9.49 -21.51 -13.50
CA PRO A 72 8.65 -20.36 -13.30
C PRO A 72 9.66 -19.22 -13.08
N ALA A 73 9.74 -18.29 -14.03
CA ALA A 73 9.96 -16.91 -13.61
C ALA A 73 9.10 -16.72 -12.35
N THR A 74 9.72 -16.41 -11.22
CA THR A 74 9.05 -16.32 -9.93
C THR A 74 7.86 -15.40 -10.10
N ASP A 75 6.67 -15.99 -10.27
CA ASP A 75 5.41 -15.28 -10.39
C ASP A 75 5.11 -14.79 -8.97
N SER A 76 5.81 -13.73 -8.56
CA SER A 76 5.68 -13.14 -7.24
C SER A 76 4.21 -12.78 -7.07
N ARG A 77 3.56 -13.45 -6.12
CA ARG A 77 2.11 -13.35 -6.01
C ARG A 77 1.75 -11.90 -5.72
N PRO A 78 0.74 -11.33 -6.39
CA PRO A 78 0.39 -9.93 -6.17
C PRO A 78 -0.08 -9.72 -4.73
N VAL A 79 0.66 -8.89 -3.99
CA VAL A 79 0.35 -8.51 -2.60
C VAL A 79 -0.51 -7.25 -2.58
N ARG A 80 -1.78 -7.40 -2.20
CA ARG A 80 -2.75 -6.29 -2.13
C ARG A 80 -3.03 -5.87 -0.69
N LEU A 81 -2.82 -4.60 -0.39
CA LEU A 81 -3.11 -3.99 0.90
C LEU A 81 -4.43 -3.19 0.84
N LEU A 82 -5.30 -3.42 1.82
CA LEU A 82 -6.49 -2.62 2.08
C LEU A 82 -6.38 -1.98 3.48
N ASP A 83 -6.26 -0.66 3.52
CA ASP A 83 -6.03 0.13 4.74
C ASP A 83 -7.35 0.84 5.14
N TYR A 84 -7.98 0.35 6.21
CA TYR A 84 -9.23 0.92 6.74
C TYR A 84 -8.94 2.02 7.76
N ALA A 85 -9.67 3.14 7.64
CA ALA A 85 -9.38 4.38 8.37
C ALA A 85 -7.92 4.82 8.12
N CYS A 86 -7.56 4.86 6.84
CA CYS A 86 -6.17 5.05 6.40
C CYS A 86 -5.58 6.43 6.79
N GLY A 87 -6.41 7.39 7.20
CA GLY A 87 -5.99 8.73 7.57
C GLY A 87 -5.18 9.37 6.45
N THR A 88 -4.00 9.89 6.79
CA THR A 88 -3.05 10.49 5.85
C THR A 88 -2.07 9.49 5.23
N GLY A 89 -2.29 8.17 5.43
CA GLY A 89 -1.60 7.10 4.73
C GLY A 89 -0.41 6.45 5.44
N LEU A 90 -0.37 6.44 6.77
CA LEU A 90 0.75 5.89 7.54
C LEU A 90 1.06 4.44 7.19
N ILE A 91 0.07 3.54 7.31
CA ILE A 91 0.29 2.09 7.09
C ILE A 91 0.58 1.83 5.62
N SER A 92 -0.24 2.40 4.74
CA SER A 92 -0.06 2.35 3.30
C SER A 92 1.36 2.74 2.88
N ARG A 93 1.92 3.82 3.43
CA ARG A 93 3.29 4.27 3.16
C ARG A 93 4.36 3.37 3.77
N ALA A 94 4.13 2.90 5.00
CA ALA A 94 5.07 2.02 5.67
C ALA A 94 5.29 0.72 4.87
N LEU A 95 4.24 0.23 4.21
CA LEU A 95 4.23 -1.04 3.49
C LEU A 95 4.26 -0.92 1.96
N ALA A 96 4.24 0.28 1.39
CA ALA A 96 4.12 0.51 -0.05
C ALA A 96 5.15 -0.27 -0.89
N GLN A 97 6.39 -0.40 -0.39
CA GLN A 97 7.48 -1.09 -1.07
C GLN A 97 7.31 -2.62 -1.10
N PHE A 98 6.55 -3.17 -0.15
CA PHE A 98 6.34 -4.62 -0.02
C PHE A 98 5.04 -5.10 -0.68
N THR A 99 4.24 -4.17 -1.19
CA THR A 99 2.91 -4.43 -1.76
C THR A 99 2.87 -4.05 -3.23
N THR A 100 2.24 -4.87 -4.06
CA THR A 100 2.04 -4.56 -5.47
C THR A 100 0.88 -3.58 -5.70
N HIS A 101 -0.07 -3.53 -4.77
CA HIS A 101 -1.22 -2.64 -4.85
C HIS A 101 -1.72 -2.27 -3.46
N CYS A 102 -2.04 -1.00 -3.25
CA CYS A 102 -2.55 -0.51 -1.97
C CYS A 102 -3.77 0.39 -2.19
N VAL A 103 -4.84 0.13 -1.43
CA VAL A 103 -6.08 0.90 -1.40
C VAL A 103 -6.35 1.37 0.03
N GLY A 104 -6.52 2.67 0.23
CA GLY A 104 -6.96 3.25 1.50
C GLY A 104 -8.43 3.65 1.48
N ILE A 105 -9.14 3.40 2.59
CA ILE A 105 -10.52 3.85 2.81
C ILE A 105 -10.55 4.70 4.08
N ASP A 106 -11.04 5.93 3.96
CA ASP A 106 -11.33 6.80 5.10
C ASP A 106 -12.66 7.53 4.90
N ILE A 107 -13.34 7.85 6.01
CA ILE A 107 -14.62 8.58 5.99
C ILE A 107 -14.44 10.09 5.81
N SER A 108 -13.25 10.60 6.13
CA SER A 108 -12.87 12.01 6.08
C SER A 108 -12.26 12.33 4.71
N GLU A 109 -12.95 13.15 3.92
CA GLU A 109 -12.46 13.55 2.59
C GLU A 109 -11.12 14.29 2.66
N ASN A 110 -10.88 15.10 3.70
CA ASN A 110 -9.62 15.81 3.86
C ASN A 110 -8.47 14.88 4.25
N MET A 111 -8.75 13.79 4.96
CA MET A 111 -7.74 12.75 5.21
C MET A 111 -7.35 12.06 3.91
N VAL A 112 -8.34 11.67 3.09
CA VAL A 112 -8.11 11.10 1.75
C VAL A 112 -7.36 12.06 0.83
N ALA A 113 -7.68 13.36 0.87
CA ALA A 113 -6.97 14.37 0.09
C ALA A 113 -5.49 14.48 0.51
N ALA A 114 -5.22 14.49 1.82
CA ALA A 114 -3.85 14.50 2.35
C ALA A 114 -3.07 13.22 2.00
N TYR A 115 -3.74 12.06 2.04
CA TYR A 115 -3.20 10.79 1.58
C TYR A 115 -2.78 10.87 0.11
N ASN A 116 -3.70 11.29 -0.78
CA ASN A 116 -3.45 11.31 -2.23
C ASN A 116 -2.34 12.28 -2.62
N ALA A 117 -2.35 13.48 -2.03
CA ALA A 117 -1.29 14.46 -2.26
C ALA A 117 0.11 13.92 -1.92
N ARG A 118 0.20 12.95 -1.00
CA ARG A 118 1.46 12.29 -0.65
C ARG A 118 1.79 11.13 -1.55
N ALA A 119 0.79 10.30 -1.87
CA ALA A 119 0.95 9.21 -2.81
C ALA A 119 1.51 9.72 -4.15
N GLU A 120 0.98 10.85 -4.65
CA GLU A 120 1.47 11.53 -5.85
C GLU A 120 2.91 12.05 -5.72
N ASN A 121 3.31 12.47 -4.51
CA ASN A 121 4.67 12.95 -4.24
C ASN A 121 5.68 11.82 -4.00
N GLN A 122 5.24 10.57 -3.88
CA GLN A 122 6.08 9.41 -3.53
C GLN A 122 6.28 8.43 -4.70
N VAL A 123 5.92 8.82 -5.92
CA VAL A 123 5.94 7.93 -7.10
C VAL A 123 7.38 7.64 -7.53
N SER A 124 7.96 6.62 -6.91
CA SER A 124 8.84 5.65 -7.54
C SER A 124 8.27 4.25 -7.24
N GLN A 125 7.89 3.55 -8.32
CA GLN A 125 7.76 2.10 -8.46
C GLN A 125 6.50 1.31 -8.02
N SER A 126 5.48 1.85 -7.35
CA SER A 126 4.24 1.06 -7.09
C SER A 126 2.94 1.82 -7.40
N PHE A 127 2.08 1.24 -8.25
CA PHE A 127 0.76 1.75 -8.62
C PHE A 127 -0.19 1.82 -7.40
N LEU A 128 -0.08 2.89 -6.61
CA LEU A 128 -1.11 3.29 -5.63
C LEU A 128 -2.33 3.79 -6.42
N SER A 129 -3.32 2.93 -6.62
CA SER A 129 -4.59 3.30 -7.27
C SER A 129 -5.72 3.29 -6.24
N LEU A 130 -6.46 4.40 -6.22
CA LEU A 130 -7.47 4.76 -5.24
C LEU A 130 -8.85 4.18 -5.58
N VAL A 131 -9.60 3.70 -4.56
CA VAL A 131 -11.06 3.65 -4.59
C VAL A 131 -11.63 4.38 -3.38
N CYS A 132 -12.10 5.60 -3.60
CA CYS A 132 -12.99 6.29 -2.67
C CYS A 132 -14.37 5.61 -2.76
N SER A 133 -14.76 4.81 -1.77
CA SER A 133 -16.11 4.27 -1.68
C SER A 133 -16.96 5.11 -0.74
N PHE A 134 -17.58 6.16 -1.26
CA PHE A 134 -18.90 6.56 -0.80
C PHE A 134 -19.90 5.94 -1.78
N ALA A 135 -20.45 4.77 -1.43
CA ALA A 135 -21.61 4.23 -2.11
C ALA A 135 -22.80 5.17 -1.85
N LEU A 136 -23.05 6.11 -2.76
CA LEU A 136 -24.41 6.45 -3.18
C LEU A 136 -24.38 7.01 -4.62
N THR A 137 -24.67 6.07 -5.53
CA THR A 137 -25.20 6.20 -6.87
C THR A 137 -25.94 7.51 -7.19
N HIS A 138 -25.40 8.29 -8.13
CA HIS A 138 -26.21 8.84 -9.23
C HIS A 138 -25.37 9.16 -10.48
N ARG A 139 -24.94 8.11 -11.22
CA ARG A 139 -24.68 8.24 -12.66
C ARG A 139 -25.95 7.91 -13.42
N ARG A 140 -26.67 8.94 -13.89
CA ARG A 140 -27.51 8.81 -15.09
C ARG A 140 -26.65 9.19 -16.28
N ASN A 141 -26.31 8.21 -17.11
CA ASN A 141 -25.84 8.43 -18.48
C ASN A 141 -26.96 9.10 -19.29
N PRO A 142 -26.66 10.11 -20.12
CA PRO A 142 -27.31 10.22 -21.41
C PRO A 142 -26.50 9.42 -22.43
N LYS A 143 -27.13 8.40 -22.99
CA LYS A 143 -26.71 7.78 -24.25
C LYS A 143 -27.14 8.69 -25.40
N SER A 144 -26.32 8.65 -26.45
CA SER A 144 -26.50 9.18 -27.81
C SER A 144 -26.18 10.66 -28.00
#